data_AF-A0A4Y8KKL7-F1
#
_entry.id   AF-A0A4Y8KKL7-F1
#
_cell.length_a   1.000
_cell.length_b   1.000
_cell.length_c   1.000
_cell.angle_alpha   90.00
_cell.angle_beta   90.00
_cell.angle_gamma   90.00
#
_symmetry.space_group_name_H-M   'P 1'
#
loop_
_entity.id
_entity.type
_entity.pdbx_description
1 polymer ?
#
loop_
_entity_poly.entity_id
_entity_poly.type
_entity_poly.pdbx_seq_one_letter_code
_entity_poly.pdbx_strand_id
1 'polypeptide(L)'
;MRRWTSFALNALLLVLLVLSVFTQVWALPHAVDSVVSVFPEVNPLAVPSIIWGVVAIACWQAIAVIGLRLVILVRDDRFDSSSFGWLRAIVGCLVAFIVLDASAFIALNVMGYTTPGVMLGLISGGLVALLGSGFLVLFLGTRPAVHYSHN
;
A
#
# COMPACT_ATOMS: atom_id res chain seq x y z
N MET A 1 -3.47 25.60 6.29
CA MET A 1 -3.94 24.83 5.10
C MET A 1 -5.46 24.93 5.03
N ARG A 2 -6.05 25.21 3.85
CA ARG A 2 -7.49 25.51 3.69
C ARG A 2 -8.28 24.29 4.18
N ARG A 3 -9.13 24.41 5.21
CA ARG A 3 -9.88 23.29 5.84
C ARG A 3 -10.52 22.30 4.85
N TRP A 4 -10.88 22.80 3.67
CA TRP A 4 -11.35 22.04 2.51
C TRP A 4 -10.36 20.97 2.00
N THR A 5 -9.06 21.25 1.93
CA THR A 5 -8.07 20.28 1.44
C THR A 5 -7.92 19.10 2.40
N SER A 6 -7.89 19.36 3.71
CA SER A 6 -7.83 18.30 4.73
C SER A 6 -9.11 17.47 4.74
N PHE A 7 -10.27 18.11 4.55
CA PHE A 7 -11.54 17.40 4.43
C PHE A 7 -11.59 16.51 3.18
N ALA A 8 -11.19 17.04 2.03
CA ALA A 8 -11.12 16.29 0.78
C ALA A 8 -10.16 15.10 0.88
N LEU A 9 -8.99 15.29 1.50
CA LEU A 9 -8.00 14.23 1.68
C LEU A 9 -8.51 13.12 2.61
N ASN A 10 -9.17 13.49 3.72
CA ASN A 10 -9.79 12.50 4.61
C ASN A 10 -10.92 11.73 3.91
N ALA A 11 -11.80 12.43 3.19
CA ALA A 11 -12.87 11.79 2.44
C ALA A 11 -12.30 10.83 1.39
N LEU A 12 -11.27 11.24 0.65
CA LEU A 12 -10.59 10.40 -0.33
C LEU A 12 -9.98 9.16 0.31
N LEU A 13 -9.25 9.30 1.41
CA LEU A 13 -8.63 8.17 2.11
C LEU A 13 -9.68 7.20 2.66
N LEU A 14 -10.81 7.70 3.17
CA LEU A 14 -11.92 6.86 3.62
C LEU A 14 -12.57 6.11 2.46
N VAL A 15 -12.82 6.78 1.34
CA VAL A 15 -13.37 6.15 0.13
C VAL A 15 -12.41 5.06 -0.37
N LEU A 16 -11.10 5.34 -0.41
CA LEU A 16 -10.09 4.35 -0.79
C LEU A 16 -10.07 3.15 0.16
N LEU A 17 -10.21 3.36 1.47
CA LEU A 17 -10.31 2.27 2.44
C LEU A 17 -11.56 1.41 2.18
N VAL A 18 -12.73 2.01 2.00
CA VAL A 18 -13.97 1.27 1.73
C VAL A 18 -13.86 0.49 0.43
N LEU A 19 -13.36 1.12 -0.64
CA LEU A 19 -13.11 0.46 -1.92
C LEU A 19 -12.11 -0.70 -1.77
N SER A 20 -11.07 -0.54 -0.96
CA SER A 20 -10.08 -1.59 -0.75
C SER A 20 -10.68 -2.82 -0.06
N VAL A 21 -11.54 -2.62 0.95
CA VAL A 21 -12.24 -3.70 1.64
C VAL A 21 -13.21 -4.39 0.69
N PHE A 22 -13.95 -3.62 -0.12
CA PHE A 22 -14.82 -4.18 -1.16
C PHE A 22 -14.04 -5.04 -2.15
N THR A 23 -12.90 -4.56 -2.63
CA THR A 23 -12.02 -5.32 -3.52
C THR A 23 -11.55 -6.62 -2.87
N GLN A 24 -11.18 -6.58 -1.59
CA GLN A 24 -10.66 -7.73 -0.84
C GLN A 24 -11.71 -8.83 -0.62
N VAL A 25 -12.97 -8.45 -0.35
CA VAL A 25 -14.05 -9.39 -0.02
C VAL A 25 -14.82 -9.87 -1.24
N TRP A 26 -14.94 -9.03 -2.28
CA TRP A 26 -15.78 -9.33 -3.45
C TRP A 26 -14.99 -9.42 -4.75
N ALA A 27 -14.29 -8.35 -5.14
CA ALA A 27 -13.70 -8.30 -6.49
C ALA A 27 -12.57 -9.32 -6.67
N LEU A 28 -11.74 -9.51 -5.64
CA LEU A 28 -10.60 -10.40 -5.67
C LEU A 28 -11.01 -11.88 -5.75
N PRO A 29 -11.86 -12.43 -4.87
CA PRO A 29 -12.31 -13.82 -5.00
C PRO A 29 -13.06 -14.05 -6.31
N HIS A 30 -13.91 -13.12 -6.74
CA HIS A 30 -14.63 -13.25 -8.00
C HIS A 30 -13.70 -13.22 -9.24
N ALA A 31 -12.61 -12.45 -9.20
CA ALA A 31 -11.61 -12.46 -10.25
C ALA A 31 -10.85 -13.80 -10.29
N VAL A 32 -10.49 -14.35 -9.12
CA VAL A 32 -9.81 -15.65 -9.02
C VAL A 32 -10.73 -16.78 -9.51
N ASP A 33 -11.99 -16.80 -9.10
CA ASP A 33 -12.96 -17.80 -9.55
C ASP A 33 -13.15 -17.76 -11.08
N SER A 34 -13.22 -16.55 -11.66
CA SER A 34 -13.28 -16.38 -13.11
C SER A 34 -12.06 -17.01 -13.81
N VAL A 35 -10.86 -16.77 -13.30
CA VAL A 35 -9.63 -17.36 -13.86
C VAL A 35 -9.59 -18.89 -13.69
N VAL A 36 -9.97 -19.41 -12.52
CA VAL A 36 -10.03 -20.87 -12.26
C VAL A 36 -11.07 -21.56 -13.14
N SER A 37 -12.19 -20.89 -13.44
CA SER A 37 -13.22 -21.43 -14.33
C SER A 37 -12.75 -21.60 -15.78
N VAL A 38 -11.82 -20.75 -16.22
CA VAL A 38 -11.24 -20.80 -17.57
C VAL A 38 -9.99 -21.68 -17.61
N PHE A 39 -9.20 -21.68 -16.53
CA PHE A 39 -7.94 -22.42 -16.40
C PHE A 39 -7.97 -23.24 -15.10
N PRO A 40 -8.57 -24.44 -15.09
CA PRO A 40 -8.70 -25.24 -13.89
C PRO A 40 -7.35 -25.72 -13.33
N GLU A 41 -6.27 -25.67 -14.12
CA GLU A 41 -4.91 -26.01 -13.70
C GLU A 41 -4.37 -25.07 -12.61
N VAL A 42 -4.91 -23.84 -12.50
CA VAL A 42 -4.51 -22.87 -11.47
C VAL A 42 -5.27 -22.99 -10.16
N ASN A 43 -6.19 -23.95 -10.02
CA ASN A 43 -6.95 -24.16 -8.79
C ASN A 43 -6.07 -24.26 -7.51
N PRO A 44 -4.94 -24.99 -7.47
CA PRO A 44 -4.09 -25.00 -6.26
C PRO A 44 -3.44 -23.64 -5.96
N LEU A 45 -3.36 -22.73 -6.94
CA LEU A 45 -2.82 -21.38 -6.81
C LEU A 45 -3.88 -20.34 -6.42
N ALA A 46 -5.16 -20.70 -6.43
CA ALA A 46 -6.26 -19.80 -6.08
C ALA A 46 -6.13 -19.28 -4.64
N VAL A 47 -5.96 -20.16 -3.66
CA VAL A 47 -5.83 -19.76 -2.25
C VAL A 47 -4.56 -18.94 -1.99
N PRO A 48 -3.35 -19.35 -2.44
CA PRO A 48 -2.15 -18.53 -2.29
C PRO A 48 -2.26 -17.14 -2.92
N SER A 49 -2.87 -17.03 -4.10
CA SER A 49 -3.03 -15.75 -4.78
C SER A 49 -3.98 -14.80 -4.05
N ILE A 50 -5.07 -15.33 -3.47
CA ILE A 50 -5.97 -14.56 -2.60
C ILE A 50 -5.22 -14.06 -1.36
N ILE A 51 -4.47 -14.93 -0.68
CA ILE A 51 -3.71 -14.55 0.51
C ILE A 51 -2.70 -13.44 0.17
N TRP A 52 -1.96 -13.59 -0.93
CA TRP A 52 -1.00 -12.58 -1.38
C TRP A 52 -1.67 -11.23 -1.64
N GLY A 53 -2.79 -11.23 -2.37
CA GLY A 53 -3.56 -10.03 -2.67
C GLY A 53 -4.15 -9.37 -1.42
N VAL A 54 -4.63 -10.18 -0.47
CA VAL A 54 -5.14 -9.68 0.83
C VAL A 54 -4.03 -8.99 1.62
N VAL A 55 -2.83 -9.58 1.70
CA VAL A 55 -1.68 -9.00 2.40
C VAL A 55 -1.21 -7.71 1.72
N ALA A 56 -1.19 -7.69 0.38
CA ALA A 56 -0.86 -6.52 -0.41
C ALA A 56 -1.85 -5.36 -0.14
N ILE A 57 -3.16 -5.64 -0.17
CA ILE A 57 -4.21 -4.66 0.14
C ILE A 57 -4.10 -4.18 1.60
N ALA A 58 -3.82 -5.07 2.54
CA ALA A 58 -3.68 -4.72 3.95
C ALA A 58 -2.52 -3.72 4.18
N CYS A 59 -1.41 -3.83 3.43
CA CYS A 59 -0.33 -2.84 3.48
C CYS A 59 -0.82 -1.45 3.06
N TRP A 60 -1.61 -1.36 1.99
CA TRP A 60 -2.20 -0.10 1.54
C TRP A 60 -3.23 0.46 2.52
N GLN A 61 -4.04 -0.39 3.14
CA GLN A 61 -4.96 0.02 4.19
C GLN A 61 -4.22 0.60 5.39
N ALA A 62 -3.14 -0.04 5.83
CA ALA A 62 -2.30 0.47 6.92
C ALA A 62 -1.76 1.88 6.60
N ILE A 63 -1.24 2.08 5.38
CA ILE A 63 -0.77 3.39 4.92
C ILE A 63 -1.90 4.42 4.93
N ALA A 64 -3.08 4.08 4.43
CA ALA A 64 -4.23 4.98 4.40
C ALA A 64 -4.71 5.36 5.81
N VAL A 65 -4.75 4.42 6.75
CA VAL A 65 -5.10 4.67 8.16
C VAL A 65 -4.07 5.58 8.84
N ILE A 66 -2.78 5.33 8.63
CA ILE A 66 -1.72 6.20 9.15
C ILE A 66 -1.84 7.60 8.52
N GLY A 67 -2.12 7.67 7.22
CA GLY A 67 -2.37 8.91 6.49
C GLY A 67 -3.53 9.71 7.09
N LEU A 68 -4.68 9.07 7.35
CA LEU A 68 -5.83 9.69 8.02
C LEU A 68 -5.44 10.28 9.38
N ARG A 69 -4.68 9.52 10.17
CA ARG A 69 -4.21 9.99 11.48
C ARG A 69 -3.30 11.20 11.35
N LEU A 70 -2.38 11.20 10.38
CA LEU A 70 -1.50 12.34 10.11
C LEU A 70 -2.30 13.57 9.66
N VAL A 71 -3.31 13.43 8.81
CA VAL A 71 -4.15 14.55 8.36
C VAL A 71 -4.91 15.17 9.54
N ILE A 72 -5.41 14.35 10.46
CA ILE A 72 -6.05 14.82 11.70
C ILE A 72 -5.04 15.57 12.58
N LEU A 73 -3.84 15.02 12.77
CA LEU A 73 -2.78 15.67 13.56
C LEU A 73 -2.34 17.02 12.98
N VAL A 74 -2.20 17.12 11.65
CA VAL A 74 -1.91 18.38 10.95
C VAL A 74 -3.06 19.37 11.12
N ARG A 75 -4.31 18.91 11.07
CA ARG A 75 -5.49 19.77 11.23
C ARG A 75 -5.59 20.38 12.63
N ASP A 76 -5.16 19.65 13.65
CA ASP A 76 -5.17 20.09 15.05
C ASP A 76 -3.91 20.88 15.43
N ASP A 77 -3.03 21.22 14.47
CA ASP A 77 -1.71 21.85 14.70
C ASP A 77 -0.80 21.07 15.69
N ARG A 78 -1.05 19.76 15.87
CA ARG A 78 -0.27 18.87 16.77
C ARG A 78 0.83 18.10 16.04
N PHE A 79 1.39 18.69 15.00
CA PHE A 79 2.42 18.03 14.20
C PHE A 79 3.80 18.10 14.88
N ASP A 80 4.03 17.18 15.81
CA ASP A 80 5.25 17.10 16.61
C ASP A 80 6.18 15.95 16.16
N SER A 81 7.33 15.79 16.81
CA SER A 81 8.33 14.72 16.69
C SER A 81 7.72 13.31 16.56
N SER A 82 6.60 13.03 17.25
CA SER A 82 5.87 11.76 17.14
C SER A 82 5.30 11.47 15.75
N SER A 83 5.02 12.51 14.95
CA SER A 83 4.54 12.39 13.56
C SER A 83 5.60 11.78 12.62
N PHE A 84 6.88 11.96 12.93
CA PHE A 84 7.97 11.33 12.17
C PHE A 84 8.01 9.81 12.37
N GLY A 85 7.58 9.32 13.54
CA GLY A 85 7.41 7.88 13.79
C GLY A 85 6.35 7.26 12.86
N TRP A 86 5.23 7.96 12.66
CA TRP A 86 4.17 7.55 11.74
C TRP A 86 4.62 7.56 10.28
N LEU A 87 5.41 8.56 9.86
CA LEU A 87 6.01 8.58 8.53
C LEU A 87 6.97 7.40 8.32
N ARG A 88 7.82 7.08 9.30
CA ARG A 88 8.67 5.88 9.24
C ARG A 88 7.88 4.59 9.15
N ALA A 89 6.73 4.50 9.83
CA ALA A 89 5.83 3.36 9.70
C ALA A 89 5.27 3.22 8.27
N ILE A 90 4.91 4.33 7.61
CA ILE A 90 4.51 4.32 6.19
C ILE A 90 5.63 3.79 5.30
N VAL A 91 6.88 4.24 5.51
CA VAL A 91 8.04 3.69 4.76
C VAL A 91 8.17 2.20 4.98
N GLY A 92 8.04 1.73 6.22
CA GLY A 92 8.08 0.30 6.55
C GLY A 92 7.01 -0.51 5.78
N CYS A 93 5.77 -0.03 5.75
CA CYS A 93 4.70 -0.66 4.98
C CYS A 93 4.98 -0.66 3.46
N LEU A 94 5.53 0.43 2.93
CA LEU A 94 5.89 0.52 1.51
C LEU A 94 7.02 -0.45 1.15
N VAL A 95 8.05 -0.57 2.00
CA VAL A 95 9.14 -1.52 1.80
C VAL A 95 8.62 -2.96 1.88
N ALA A 96 7.77 -3.27 2.87
CA ALA A 96 7.14 -4.58 2.96
C ALA A 96 6.31 -4.91 1.71
N PHE A 97 5.57 -3.93 1.18
CA PHE A 97 4.84 -4.08 -0.08
C PHE A 97 5.77 -4.33 -1.27
N ILE A 98 6.89 -3.62 -1.39
CA ILE A 98 7.87 -3.82 -2.46
C ILE A 98 8.47 -5.24 -2.40
N VAL A 99 8.80 -5.73 -1.21
CA VAL A 99 9.30 -7.10 -1.02
C VAL A 99 8.23 -8.12 -1.41
N LEU A 100 6.98 -7.88 -1.03
CA LEU A 100 5.85 -8.73 -1.39
C LEU A 100 5.65 -8.76 -2.91
N ASP A 101 5.68 -7.60 -3.56
CA ASP A 101 5.54 -7.43 -5.01
C ASP A 101 6.66 -8.14 -5.78
N ALA A 102 7.91 -7.96 -5.35
CA ALA A 102 9.07 -8.66 -5.91
C ALA A 102 8.95 -10.18 -5.74
N SER A 103 8.50 -10.66 -4.56
CA SER A 103 8.30 -12.09 -4.32
C SER A 103 7.21 -12.68 -5.22
N ALA A 104 6.10 -11.95 -5.42
CA ALA A 104 5.03 -12.36 -6.32
C ALA A 104 5.50 -12.38 -7.78
N PHE A 105 6.26 -11.38 -8.20
CA PHE A 105 6.85 -11.31 -9.54
C PHE A 105 7.77 -12.51 -9.81
N ILE A 106 8.67 -12.84 -8.88
CA ILE A 106 9.58 -13.99 -9.02
C ILE A 106 8.77 -15.29 -9.06
N ALA A 107 7.84 -15.49 -8.13
CA ALA A 107 7.02 -16.71 -8.06
C ALA A 107 6.24 -16.94 -9.36
N LEU A 108 5.59 -15.90 -9.90
CA LEU A 108 4.83 -15.98 -11.14
C LEU A 108 5.71 -16.27 -12.36
N ASN A 109 6.90 -15.68 -12.44
CA ASN A 109 7.86 -15.97 -13.50
C ASN A 109 8.36 -17.43 -13.45
N VAL A 110 8.69 -17.93 -12.25
CA VAL A 110 9.13 -19.33 -12.06
C VAL A 110 8.03 -20.32 -12.45
N MET A 111 6.77 -19.99 -12.18
CA MET A 111 5.62 -20.82 -12.55
C MET A 111 5.16 -20.62 -14.00
N GLY A 112 5.77 -19.72 -14.76
CA GLY A 112 5.39 -19.42 -16.15
C GLY A 112 4.08 -18.64 -16.32
N TYR A 113 3.49 -18.15 -15.23
CA TYR A 113 2.24 -17.38 -15.25
C TYR A 113 2.50 -15.89 -15.42
N THR A 114 2.65 -15.44 -16.67
CA THR A 114 3.01 -14.06 -17.01
C THR A 114 1.89 -13.33 -17.76
N THR A 115 0.65 -13.48 -17.31
CA THR A 115 -0.49 -12.78 -17.95
C THR A 115 -0.27 -11.26 -17.94
N PRO A 116 -0.50 -10.55 -19.06
CA PRO A 116 -0.20 -9.13 -19.19
C PRO A 116 -0.82 -8.25 -18.09
N GLY A 117 -2.07 -8.54 -17.70
CA GLY A 117 -2.77 -7.78 -16.65
C GLY A 117 -2.07 -7.85 -15.29
N VAL A 118 -1.63 -9.05 -14.88
CA VAL A 118 -0.94 -9.26 -13.60
C VAL A 118 0.43 -8.61 -13.62
N MET A 119 1.18 -8.77 -14.71
CA MET A 119 2.50 -8.14 -14.88
C MET A 119 2.43 -6.62 -14.83
N LEU A 120 1.46 -6.01 -15.52
CA LEU A 120 1.23 -4.57 -15.47
C LEU A 120 0.79 -4.10 -14.08
N GLY A 121 -0.02 -4.90 -13.39
CA GLY A 121 -0.43 -4.64 -12.01
C GLY A 121 0.75 -4.61 -11.04
N LEU A 122 1.64 -5.61 -11.11
CA LEU A 122 2.84 -5.67 -10.27
C LEU A 122 3.80 -4.51 -10.59
N ILE A 123 4.11 -4.29 -11.87
CA ILE A 123 5.03 -3.20 -12.27
C ILE A 123 4.49 -1.84 -11.83
N SER A 124 3.20 -1.57 -12.06
CA SER A 124 2.60 -0.29 -11.65
C SER A 124 2.54 -0.14 -10.12
N GLY A 125 2.15 -1.20 -9.40
CA GLY A 125 2.11 -1.23 -7.94
C GLY A 125 3.49 -1.01 -7.32
N GLY A 126 4.49 -1.77 -7.76
CA GLY A 126 5.87 -1.64 -7.34
C GLY A 126 6.45 -0.26 -7.64
N LEU A 127 6.19 0.31 -8.82
CA LEU A 127 6.65 1.65 -9.18
C LEU A 127 6.03 2.73 -8.28
N VAL A 128 4.72 2.66 -8.02
CA VAL A 128 4.04 3.61 -7.11
C VAL A 128 4.61 3.51 -5.70
N ALA A 129 4.86 2.30 -5.20
CA ALA A 129 5.44 2.10 -3.88
C ALA A 129 6.89 2.62 -3.79
N LEU A 130 7.69 2.38 -4.83
CA LEU A 130 9.05 2.90 -4.94
C LEU A 130 9.08 4.43 -4.95
N LEU A 131 8.28 5.06 -5.81
CA LEU A 131 8.19 6.51 -5.87
C LEU A 131 7.71 7.09 -4.54
N GLY A 132 6.63 6.54 -3.97
CA GLY A 132 6.09 6.98 -2.69
C GLY A 132 7.12 6.89 -1.55
N SER A 133 7.83 5.76 -1.46
CA SER A 133 8.85 5.56 -0.44
C SER A 133 10.05 6.49 -0.64
N GLY A 134 10.51 6.65 -1.88
CA GLY A 134 11.61 7.56 -2.24
C GLY A 134 11.29 9.01 -1.89
N PHE A 135 10.09 9.50 -2.24
CA PHE A 135 9.65 10.84 -1.85
C PHE A 135 9.57 11.01 -0.34
N LEU A 136 9.06 10.02 0.39
CA LEU A 136 8.96 10.09 1.84
C LEU A 136 10.34 10.10 2.51
N VAL A 137 11.26 9.25 2.03
CA VAL A 137 12.65 9.19 2.54
C VAL A 137 13.39 10.49 2.24
N LEU A 138 13.25 11.04 1.03
CA LEU A 138 13.81 12.36 0.69
C LEU A 138 13.23 13.47 1.56
N PHE A 139 11.92 13.46 1.80
CA PHE A 139 11.27 14.42 2.70
C PHE A 139 11.80 14.30 4.14
N LEU A 140 12.00 13.08 4.62
CA LEU A 140 12.59 12.82 5.94
C LEU A 140 14.08 13.17 6.02
N GLY A 141 14.83 13.05 4.93
CA GLY A 141 16.26 13.38 4.87
C GLY A 141 16.53 14.88 4.69
N THR A 142 15.67 15.58 3.94
CA THR A 142 15.79 17.04 3.70
C THR A 142 15.28 17.88 4.86
N ARG A 143 14.44 17.31 5.72
CA ARG A 143 14.12 17.88 7.03
C ARG A 143 15.03 17.22 8.04
N PRO A 144 16.19 17.80 8.39
CA PRO A 144 16.97 17.26 9.50
C PRO A 144 16.02 17.22 10.69
N ALA A 145 15.63 16.01 11.09
CA ALA A 145 15.09 15.81 12.42
C ALA A 145 16.10 16.50 13.32
N VAL A 146 15.63 17.54 14.04
CA VAL A 146 16.38 18.22 15.09
C VAL A 146 17.04 17.12 15.88
N HIS A 147 18.32 16.91 15.60
CA HIS A 147 19.17 16.01 16.33
C HIS A 147 19.15 16.61 17.72
N TYR A 148 18.38 16.01 18.62
CA TYR A 148 18.49 16.29 20.03
C TYR A 148 19.89 15.81 20.43
N SER A 149 20.85 16.70 20.22
CA SER A 149 21.98 16.87 21.12
C SER A 149 21.37 17.29 22.45
N HIS A 150 21.26 16.37 23.40
CA HIS A 150 21.90 16.50 24.71
C HIS A 150 21.61 15.31 25.63
N ASN A 151 22.72 14.79 26.15
CA ASN A 151 22.93 13.91 27.32
C ASN A 151 22.83 12.41 27.09
#